data_AF-A0A350BW58-F1
#
_entry.id   AF-A0A350BW58-F1
#
_cell.length_a   1.000
_cell.length_b   1.000
_cell.length_c   1.000
_cell.angle_alpha   90.00
_cell.angle_beta   90.00
_cell.angle_gamma   90.00
#
_symmetry.space_group_name_H-M   'P 1'
#
loop_
_entity.id
_entity.type
_entity.pdbx_description
1 polymer ?
#
loop_
_entity_poly.entity_id
_entity_poly.type
_entity_poly.pdbx_seq_one_letter_code
_entity_poly.pdbx_strand_id
1 'polypeptide(L)'
;MYFDKNIKLLRTKKGHSQQDLADSLGLSRSKLNSYERGVQPPFDIQIDIADYFNVTLDGLVRHDLSKLTHFKLSQILKGSEADVRGRKLRLLTVSVDANEDENIEIVSMKAQAGYTGGYSDPEFIKDLPKFKLPFLPKNRTYRSFQIKGDSMPPVSEGSWVTASYLQDWNDIKDGDNYIVVTKDEGIVFKRLYNKIKGDHSITLVSTNSAYAPYILHVDQVLEIWKFETWNGFEV
;
A
#
# COMPACT_ATOMS: atom_id res chain seq x y z
N MET A 1 18.18 19.47 12.83
CA MET A 1 17.64 18.08 12.89
C MET A 1 16.86 17.96 14.19
N TYR A 2 15.75 17.23 14.19
CA TYR A 2 14.85 17.10 15.34
C TYR A 2 14.99 15.77 16.10
N PHE A 3 15.93 14.93 15.66
CA PHE A 3 16.11 13.55 16.11
C PHE A 3 16.20 13.39 17.64
N ASP A 4 17.06 14.18 18.29
CA ASP A 4 17.26 14.20 19.74
C ASP A 4 15.98 14.55 20.51
N LYS A 5 15.28 15.61 20.07
CA LYS A 5 14.02 16.07 20.66
C LYS A 5 12.90 15.06 20.45
N ASN A 6 12.85 14.46 19.27
CA ASN A 6 11.83 13.51 18.88
C ASN A 6 11.97 12.20 19.65
N ILE A 7 13.19 11.64 19.83
CA ILE A 7 13.39 10.44 20.66
C ILE A 7 12.89 10.67 22.07
N LYS A 8 13.30 11.78 22.68
CA LYS A 8 12.90 12.13 24.04
C LYS A 8 11.38 12.25 24.15
N LEU A 9 10.74 12.88 23.18
CA LEU A 9 9.28 13.02 23.11
C LEU A 9 8.56 11.67 22.98
N LEU A 10 9.03 10.80 22.07
CA LEU A 10 8.40 9.51 21.82
C LEU A 10 8.56 8.57 23.02
N ARG A 11 9.75 8.59 23.65
CA ARG A 11 10.02 7.85 24.88
C ARG A 11 9.09 8.26 26.02
N THR A 12 8.97 9.56 26.29
CA THR A 12 8.11 10.05 27.38
C THR A 12 6.64 9.79 27.11
N LYS A 13 6.18 9.83 25.85
CA LYS A 13 4.81 9.45 25.47
C LYS A 13 4.51 7.97 25.70
N LYS A 14 5.48 7.08 25.50
CA LYS A 14 5.34 5.64 25.87
C LYS A 14 5.46 5.41 27.39
N GLY A 15 5.77 6.44 28.19
CA GLY A 15 5.96 6.31 29.64
C GLY A 15 7.29 5.67 30.04
N HIS A 16 8.25 5.57 29.11
CA HIS A 16 9.51 4.87 29.35
C HIS A 16 10.57 5.79 29.99
N SER A 17 11.33 5.24 30.93
CA SER A 17 12.56 5.84 31.44
C SER A 17 13.68 5.74 30.39
N GLN A 18 14.74 6.53 30.56
CA GLN A 18 15.94 6.39 29.71
C GLN A 18 16.59 5.01 29.85
N GLN A 19 16.43 4.35 30.99
CA GLN A 19 16.93 2.99 31.17
C GLN A 19 16.09 2.02 30.31
N ASP A 20 14.76 2.11 30.40
CA ASP A 20 13.84 1.17 29.72
C ASP A 20 14.01 1.19 28.19
N LEU A 21 14.16 2.39 27.61
CA LEU A 21 14.41 2.51 26.17
C LEU A 21 15.82 2.03 25.81
N ALA A 22 16.82 2.30 26.64
CA ALA A 22 18.18 1.83 26.38
C ALA A 22 18.23 0.30 26.41
N ASP A 23 17.59 -0.34 27.39
CA ASP A 23 17.51 -1.79 27.52
C ASP A 23 16.77 -2.41 26.31
N SER A 24 15.69 -1.78 25.87
CA SER A 24 14.94 -2.22 24.68
C SER A 24 15.76 -2.18 23.39
N LEU A 25 16.75 -1.29 23.32
CA LEU A 25 17.61 -1.09 22.15
C LEU A 25 19.00 -1.74 22.31
N GLY A 26 19.26 -2.46 23.40
CA GLY A 26 20.58 -3.03 23.68
C GLY A 26 21.68 -1.97 23.92
N LEU A 27 21.30 -0.77 24.35
CA LEU A 27 22.18 0.37 24.60
C LEU A 27 22.42 0.55 26.11
N SER A 28 23.51 1.25 26.47
CA SER A 28 23.65 1.75 27.83
C SER A 28 22.82 3.03 28.01
N ARG A 29 22.28 3.25 29.22
CA ARG A 29 21.56 4.48 29.57
C ARG A 29 22.36 5.75 29.28
N SER A 30 23.68 5.71 29.47
CA SER A 30 24.57 6.85 29.17
C SER A 30 24.62 7.16 27.67
N LYS A 31 24.67 6.12 26.81
CA LYS A 31 24.59 6.30 25.34
C LYS A 31 23.26 6.93 24.94
N LEU A 32 22.13 6.40 25.43
CA LEU A 32 20.82 6.97 25.10
C LEU A 32 20.70 8.43 25.56
N ASN A 33 21.16 8.75 26.78
CA ASN A 33 21.16 10.12 27.28
C ASN A 33 22.00 11.06 26.40
N SER A 34 23.11 10.56 25.84
CA SER A 34 23.94 11.35 24.93
C SER A 34 23.19 11.67 23.62
N TYR A 35 22.44 10.69 23.08
CA TYR A 35 21.61 10.88 21.89
C TYR A 35 20.46 11.88 22.11
N GLU A 36 19.78 11.82 23.26
CA GLU A 36 18.74 12.79 23.63
C GLU A 36 19.28 14.21 23.89
N ARG A 37 20.61 14.37 23.97
CA ARG A 37 21.29 15.67 24.10
C ARG A 37 21.90 16.18 22.79
N GLY A 38 21.64 15.50 21.67
CA GLY A 38 22.07 15.95 20.34
C GLY A 38 23.29 15.24 19.77
N VAL A 39 23.89 14.29 20.49
CA VAL A 39 24.93 13.43 19.89
C VAL A 39 24.29 12.55 18.83
N GLN A 40 24.83 12.59 17.61
CA GLN A 40 24.29 11.78 16.52
C GLN A 40 24.65 10.30 16.73
N PRO A 41 23.67 9.38 16.76
CA PRO A 41 23.97 7.95 16.81
C PRO A 41 24.53 7.46 15.48
N PRO A 42 25.24 6.31 15.50
CA PRO A 42 25.47 5.51 14.30
C PRO A 42 24.18 5.21 13.55
N PHE A 43 24.25 5.05 12.23
CA PHE A 43 23.07 4.97 11.37
C PHE A 43 22.20 3.74 11.65
N ASP A 44 22.81 2.60 11.96
CA ASP A 44 22.18 1.39 12.47
C ASP A 44 21.32 1.67 13.71
N ILE A 45 21.87 2.38 14.70
CA ILE A 45 21.10 2.77 15.89
C ILE A 45 19.96 3.74 15.56
N GLN A 46 20.12 4.60 14.56
CA GLN A 46 19.04 5.47 14.10
C GLN A 46 17.89 4.66 13.48
N ILE A 47 18.19 3.59 12.76
CA ILE A 47 17.20 2.64 12.22
C ILE A 47 16.51 1.90 13.37
N ASP A 48 17.27 1.32 14.31
CA ASP A 48 16.71 0.57 15.44
C ASP A 48 15.73 1.42 16.27
N ILE A 49 16.07 2.69 16.48
CA ILE A 49 15.20 3.65 17.16
C ILE A 49 13.93 3.92 16.35
N ALA A 50 14.07 4.12 15.04
CA ALA A 50 12.94 4.37 14.15
C ALA A 50 11.97 3.17 14.15
N ASP A 51 12.50 1.95 14.05
CA ASP A 51 11.75 0.70 14.08
C ASP A 51 11.07 0.47 15.44
N TYR A 52 11.77 0.72 16.55
CA TYR A 52 11.21 0.60 17.90
C TYR A 52 9.98 1.50 18.13
N PHE A 53 9.99 2.69 17.56
CA PHE A 53 8.87 3.63 17.64
C PHE A 53 7.88 3.50 16.48
N ASN A 54 8.15 2.61 15.53
CA ASN A 54 7.36 2.42 14.31
C ASN A 54 7.14 3.74 13.55
N VAL A 55 8.22 4.50 13.39
CA VAL A 55 8.26 5.78 12.67
C VAL A 55 9.31 5.72 11.56
N THR A 56 9.14 6.51 10.50
CA THR A 56 10.20 6.62 9.47
C THR A 56 11.38 7.45 9.98
N LEU A 57 12.61 7.10 9.57
CA LEU A 57 13.80 7.88 9.88
C LEU A 57 13.72 9.33 9.36
N ASP A 58 13.17 9.54 8.16
CA ASP A 58 12.95 10.88 7.60
C ASP A 58 12.05 11.73 8.52
N GLY A 59 10.91 11.16 8.94
CA GLY A 59 10.02 11.72 9.95
C GLY A 59 10.73 12.11 11.24
N LEU A 60 11.57 11.21 11.74
CA LEU A 60 12.30 11.40 12.99
C LEU A 60 13.37 12.50 12.91
N VAL A 61 13.96 12.74 11.74
CA VAL A 61 15.07 13.69 11.55
C VAL A 61 14.60 15.06 11.09
N ARG A 62 13.68 15.12 10.13
CA ARG A 62 13.30 16.34 9.39
C ARG A 62 12.12 17.10 9.98
N HIS A 63 11.26 16.42 10.74
CA HIS A 63 10.03 17.01 11.26
C HIS A 63 10.07 17.18 12.78
N ASP A 64 9.51 18.29 13.27
CA ASP A 64 9.31 18.53 14.70
C ASP A 64 8.03 17.82 15.16
N LEU A 65 8.16 16.64 15.78
CA LEU A 65 7.00 15.84 16.19
C LEU A 65 6.21 16.51 17.32
N SER A 66 6.79 17.47 18.05
CA SER A 66 6.09 18.19 19.12
C SER A 66 4.99 19.13 18.61
N LYS A 67 5.10 19.57 17.35
CA LYS A 67 4.16 20.50 16.70
C LYS A 67 3.05 19.80 15.93
N LEU A 68 3.05 18.47 15.91
CA LEU A 68 2.04 17.69 15.21
C LEU A 68 0.80 17.48 16.09
N THR A 69 -0.38 17.64 15.51
CA THR A 69 -1.64 17.33 16.19
C THR A 69 -1.71 15.84 16.54
N HIS A 70 -2.48 15.47 17.57
CA HIS A 70 -2.61 14.07 18.02
C HIS A 70 -2.98 13.12 16.87
N PHE A 71 -3.79 13.60 15.92
CA PHE A 71 -4.12 12.92 14.67
C PHE A 71 -2.88 12.66 13.78
N LYS A 72 -2.09 13.69 13.45
CA LYS A 72 -0.86 13.55 12.62
C LYS A 72 0.22 12.71 13.31
N LEU A 73 0.31 12.78 14.63
CA LEU A 73 1.24 11.98 15.43
C LEU A 73 0.85 10.50 15.44
N SER A 74 -0.45 10.19 15.53
CA SER A 74 -0.96 8.82 15.44
C SER A 74 -0.71 8.21 14.06
N GLN A 75 -0.75 9.02 13.00
CA GLN A 75 -0.47 8.60 11.62
C GLN A 75 1.02 8.26 11.41
N ILE A 76 1.92 9.01 12.03
CA ILE A 76 3.37 8.73 11.97
C ILE A 76 3.75 7.54 12.85
N LEU A 77 3.15 7.41 14.05
CA LEU A 77 3.50 6.37 15.04
C LEU A 77 2.87 5.00 14.77
N LYS A 78 1.77 4.94 14.04
CA LYS A 78 1.16 3.67 13.62
C LYS A 78 1.84 3.08 12.38
N GLY A 79 2.94 3.65 11.89
CA GLY A 79 3.54 3.24 10.63
C GLY A 79 2.58 3.44 9.45
N SER A 80 1.55 4.27 9.60
CA SER A 80 0.53 4.51 8.59
C SER A 80 0.98 5.67 7.68
N GLU A 81 2.17 5.56 7.09
CA GLU A 81 2.12 5.56 5.64
C GLU A 81 1.68 4.13 5.28
N ALA A 82 0.37 3.85 5.36
CA ALA A 82 -0.21 2.94 4.39
C ALA A 82 0.36 3.43 3.07
N ASP A 83 1.08 2.58 2.36
CA ASP A 83 2.17 3.01 1.48
C ASP A 83 1.67 3.69 0.20
N VAL A 84 0.89 4.76 0.33
CA VAL A 84 0.14 5.44 -0.72
C VAL A 84 1.09 5.86 -1.83
N ARG A 85 2.32 6.24 -1.50
CA ARG A 85 3.35 6.68 -2.45
C ARG A 85 4.20 5.55 -3.05
N GLY A 86 4.01 4.30 -2.63
CA GLY A 86 4.85 3.18 -3.07
C GLY A 86 6.31 3.26 -2.59
N ARG A 87 6.55 3.89 -1.44
CA ARG A 87 7.87 4.05 -0.79
C ARG A 87 8.26 2.84 0.05
N LYS A 88 7.29 2.12 0.60
CA LYS A 88 7.50 0.78 1.15
C LYS A 88 7.63 -0.17 -0.03
N LEU A 89 8.53 -1.13 0.06
CA LEU A 89 8.80 -2.03 -1.04
C LEU A 89 7.59 -2.96 -1.25
N ARG A 90 6.73 -2.61 -2.21
CA ARG A 90 5.62 -3.46 -2.67
C ARG A 90 6.19 -4.38 -3.74
N LEU A 91 6.55 -5.61 -3.33
CA LEU A 91 7.00 -6.62 -4.28
C LEU A 91 5.83 -7.03 -5.16
N LEU A 92 5.78 -6.47 -6.36
CA LEU A 92 4.90 -6.95 -7.41
C LEU A 92 5.64 -8.05 -8.16
N THR A 93 5.21 -9.30 -8.02
CA THR A 93 5.73 -10.36 -8.87
C THR A 93 5.16 -10.17 -10.27
N VAL A 94 6.07 -10.04 -11.23
CA VAL A 94 5.78 -10.04 -12.66
C VAL A 94 6.49 -11.22 -13.31
N SER A 95 5.89 -11.81 -14.33
CA SER A 95 6.56 -12.80 -15.16
C SER A 95 6.98 -12.19 -16.50
N VAL A 96 8.17 -12.53 -16.97
CA VAL A 96 8.69 -12.09 -18.28
C VAL A 96 8.81 -13.27 -19.24
N ASP A 97 8.82 -13.02 -20.54
CA ASP A 97 9.11 -14.03 -21.55
C ASP A 97 10.62 -14.12 -21.88
N ALA A 98 10.98 -14.91 -22.90
CA ALA A 98 12.36 -15.06 -23.35
C ALA A 98 13.01 -13.77 -23.88
N ASN A 99 12.21 -12.74 -24.19
CA ASN A 99 12.66 -11.43 -24.65
C ASN A 99 12.67 -10.39 -23.52
N GLU A 100 12.51 -10.81 -22.26
CA GLU A 100 12.39 -9.94 -21.08
C GLU A 100 11.17 -9.01 -21.09
N ASP A 101 10.18 -9.26 -21.97
CA ASP A 101 8.93 -8.50 -22.00
C ASP A 101 7.94 -9.05 -20.96
N GLU A 102 7.38 -8.18 -20.12
CA GLU A 102 6.35 -8.53 -19.12
C GLU A 102 5.13 -9.22 -19.76
N ASN A 103 4.63 -10.25 -19.09
CA ASN A 103 3.38 -10.92 -19.42
C ASN A 103 2.21 -10.28 -18.66
N ILE A 104 1.00 -10.50 -19.17
CA ILE A 104 -0.23 -10.15 -18.44
C ILE A 104 -0.74 -11.43 -17.77
N GLU A 105 -0.68 -11.50 -16.44
CA GLU A 105 -1.24 -12.62 -15.70
C GLU A 105 -2.77 -12.55 -15.61
N ILE A 106 -3.42 -13.71 -15.69
CA ILE A 106 -4.87 -13.87 -15.64
C ILE A 106 -5.30 -14.37 -14.26
N VAL A 107 -6.04 -13.55 -13.53
CA VAL A 107 -6.63 -13.87 -12.24
C VAL A 107 -8.10 -14.23 -12.43
N SER A 108 -8.36 -15.53 -12.62
CA SER A 108 -9.73 -16.08 -12.72
C SER A 108 -10.48 -16.00 -11.39
N MET A 109 -11.81 -16.11 -11.41
CA MET A 109 -12.63 -16.16 -10.18
C MET A 109 -12.18 -17.23 -9.18
N LYS A 110 -11.74 -18.40 -9.69
CA LYS A 110 -11.23 -19.50 -8.86
C LYS A 110 -9.89 -19.18 -8.20
N ALA A 111 -9.08 -18.35 -8.85
CA ALA A 111 -7.76 -17.95 -8.39
C ALA A 111 -7.78 -16.75 -7.43
N GLN A 112 -8.88 -16.00 -7.35
CA GLN A 112 -8.96 -14.77 -6.54
C GLN A 112 -8.63 -14.98 -5.06
N ALA A 113 -9.11 -16.07 -4.44
CA ALA A 113 -8.86 -16.35 -3.03
C ALA A 113 -7.38 -16.64 -2.74
N GLY A 114 -6.71 -17.40 -3.63
CA GLY A 114 -5.27 -17.64 -3.55
C GLY A 114 -4.48 -16.36 -3.82
N TYR A 115 -4.94 -15.55 -4.77
CA TYR A 115 -4.34 -14.27 -5.10
C TYR A 115 -4.43 -13.27 -3.94
N THR A 116 -5.56 -13.14 -3.24
CA THR A 116 -5.68 -12.19 -2.12
C THR A 116 -4.95 -12.66 -0.87
N GLY A 117 -4.87 -13.98 -0.64
CA GLY A 117 -4.11 -14.58 0.47
C GLY A 117 -2.59 -14.67 0.22
N GLY A 118 -2.17 -14.69 -1.05
CA GLY A 118 -0.78 -14.89 -1.49
C GLY A 118 -0.33 -13.93 -2.59
N TYR A 119 -0.81 -12.68 -2.60
CA TYR A 119 -0.55 -11.68 -3.65
C TYR A 119 0.94 -11.37 -3.91
N SER A 120 1.82 -11.77 -2.98
CA SER A 120 3.28 -11.65 -3.09
C SER A 120 4.00 -13.00 -3.25
N ASP A 121 3.28 -14.11 -3.43
CA ASP A 121 3.85 -15.44 -3.65
C ASP A 121 4.27 -15.60 -5.12
N PRO A 122 5.59 -15.62 -5.42
CA PRO A 122 6.06 -15.71 -6.79
C PRO A 122 5.72 -17.04 -7.47
N GLU A 123 5.58 -18.13 -6.71
CA GLU A 123 5.25 -19.45 -7.27
C GLU A 123 3.81 -19.46 -7.77
N PHE A 124 2.87 -18.92 -6.97
CA PHE A 124 1.46 -18.81 -7.35
C PHE A 124 1.28 -17.94 -8.60
N ILE A 125 1.91 -16.76 -8.64
CA ILE A 125 1.79 -15.85 -9.79
C ILE A 125 2.39 -16.46 -11.06
N LYS A 126 3.47 -17.26 -10.93
CA LYS A 126 4.10 -17.93 -12.07
C LYS A 126 3.17 -18.96 -12.73
N ASP A 127 2.31 -19.61 -11.96
CA ASP A 127 1.40 -20.65 -12.45
C ASP A 127 0.09 -20.09 -13.04
N LEU A 128 -0.16 -18.79 -12.88
CA LEU A 128 -1.31 -18.15 -13.51
C LEU A 128 -1.19 -18.22 -15.05
N PRO A 129 -2.31 -18.44 -15.76
CA PRO A 129 -2.34 -18.29 -17.21
C PRO A 129 -1.89 -16.89 -17.63
N LYS A 130 -1.20 -16.80 -18.77
CA LYS A 130 -0.56 -15.57 -19.24
C LYS A 130 -0.89 -15.30 -20.69
N PHE A 131 -0.95 -14.03 -21.04
CA PHE A 131 -1.11 -13.58 -22.42
C PHE A 131 -0.40 -12.24 -22.63
N LYS A 132 -0.40 -11.78 -23.88
CA LYS A 132 0.18 -10.49 -24.27
C LYS A 132 -0.83 -9.67 -25.07
N LEU A 133 -0.83 -8.37 -24.85
CA LEU A 133 -1.55 -7.41 -25.67
C LEU A 133 -0.53 -6.46 -26.32
N PRO A 134 -0.24 -6.62 -27.62
CA PRO A 134 0.87 -5.92 -28.28
C PRO A 134 0.67 -4.40 -28.40
N PHE A 135 -0.55 -3.90 -28.20
CA PHE A 135 -0.89 -2.48 -28.28
C PHE A 135 -0.75 -1.74 -26.95
N LEU A 136 -0.51 -2.43 -25.83
CA LEU A 136 -0.34 -1.79 -24.53
C LEU A 136 1.09 -1.24 -24.35
N PRO A 137 1.25 -0.05 -23.75
CA PRO A 137 2.58 0.48 -23.43
C PRO A 137 3.41 -0.48 -22.58
N LYS A 138 4.63 -0.81 -23.03
CA LYS A 138 5.54 -1.75 -22.34
C LYS A 138 6.12 -1.24 -21.01
N ASN A 139 5.94 0.04 -20.69
CA ASN A 139 6.49 0.67 -19.48
C ASN A 139 5.53 0.59 -18.28
N ARG A 140 4.54 -0.29 -18.33
CA ARG A 140 3.57 -0.50 -17.25
C ARG A 140 3.38 -2.00 -17.07
N THR A 141 3.14 -2.39 -15.82
CA THR A 141 2.72 -3.74 -15.48
C THR A 141 1.20 -3.85 -15.59
N TYR A 142 0.73 -4.94 -16.18
CA TYR A 142 -0.71 -5.20 -16.36
C TYR A 142 -1.10 -6.53 -15.76
N ARG A 143 -2.36 -6.62 -15.36
CA ARG A 143 -3.00 -7.86 -14.90
C ARG A 143 -4.44 -7.89 -15.39
N SER A 144 -4.96 -9.08 -15.68
CA SER A 144 -6.34 -9.27 -16.11
C SER A 144 -7.13 -10.00 -15.03
N PHE A 145 -8.26 -9.44 -14.64
CA PHE A 145 -9.10 -9.93 -13.55
C PHE A 145 -10.46 -10.32 -14.09
N GLN A 146 -10.93 -11.52 -13.73
CA GLN A 146 -12.31 -11.90 -14.01
C GLN A 146 -13.24 -11.22 -13.00
N ILE A 147 -14.27 -10.52 -13.50
CA ILE A 147 -15.20 -9.78 -12.67
C ILE A 147 -16.33 -10.68 -12.19
N LYS A 148 -16.66 -10.55 -10.90
CA LYS A 148 -17.81 -11.19 -10.27
C LYS A 148 -18.92 -10.15 -10.01
N GLY A 149 -20.15 -10.52 -10.34
CA GLY A 149 -21.35 -9.72 -10.11
C GLY A 149 -21.63 -8.66 -11.18
N ASP A 150 -22.74 -7.95 -11.00
CA ASP A 150 -23.36 -7.02 -11.96
C ASP A 150 -23.25 -5.54 -11.52
N SER A 151 -22.28 -5.25 -10.66
CA SER A 151 -22.17 -3.93 -10.03
C SER A 151 -21.65 -2.82 -10.95
N MET A 152 -21.05 -3.17 -12.10
CA MET A 152 -20.37 -2.24 -12.99
C MET A 152 -20.81 -2.32 -14.46
N PRO A 153 -22.12 -2.26 -14.80
CA PRO A 153 -22.57 -2.23 -16.19
C PRO A 153 -21.89 -1.09 -16.97
N PRO A 154 -21.49 -1.31 -18.24
CA PRO A 154 -21.80 -2.47 -19.08
C PRO A 154 -20.91 -3.72 -18.83
N VAL A 155 -19.95 -3.68 -17.91
CA VAL A 155 -19.12 -4.83 -17.55
C VAL A 155 -19.95 -5.79 -16.70
N SER A 156 -20.30 -6.94 -17.29
CA SER A 156 -21.08 -7.98 -16.63
C SER A 156 -20.19 -8.99 -15.91
N GLU A 157 -20.81 -9.80 -15.06
CA GLU A 157 -20.16 -10.97 -14.48
C GLU A 157 -19.53 -11.86 -15.57
N GLY A 158 -18.38 -12.44 -15.25
CA GLY A 158 -17.59 -13.29 -16.16
C GLY A 158 -16.69 -12.50 -17.11
N SER A 159 -16.88 -11.19 -17.25
CA SER A 159 -16.02 -10.32 -18.05
C SER A 159 -14.59 -10.27 -17.52
N TRP A 160 -13.64 -10.05 -18.42
CA TRP A 160 -12.22 -9.92 -18.10
C TRP A 160 -11.80 -8.47 -18.19
N VAL A 161 -11.38 -7.88 -17.07
CA VAL A 161 -10.89 -6.50 -17.00
C VAL A 161 -9.38 -6.51 -16.93
N THR A 162 -8.73 -5.92 -17.93
CA THR A 162 -7.29 -5.67 -17.93
C THR A 162 -7.01 -4.28 -17.39
N ALA A 163 -6.10 -4.21 -16.42
CA ALA A 163 -5.77 -2.99 -15.70
C ALA A 163 -4.26 -2.86 -15.51
N SER A 164 -3.75 -1.63 -15.42
CA SER A 164 -2.34 -1.31 -15.17
C SER A 164 -2.09 -1.02 -13.70
N TYR A 165 -0.96 -1.46 -13.16
CA TYR A 165 -0.63 -1.28 -11.74
C TYR A 165 -0.45 0.20 -11.39
N LEU A 166 -1.10 0.65 -10.31
CA LEU A 166 -0.97 2.01 -9.82
C LEU A 166 -0.01 2.05 -8.61
N GLN A 167 1.20 2.56 -8.84
CA GLN A 167 2.24 2.65 -7.82
C GLN A 167 1.94 3.72 -6.76
N ASP A 168 1.66 4.96 -7.19
CA ASP A 168 1.23 6.05 -6.29
C ASP A 168 -0.29 6.18 -6.31
N TRP A 169 -0.93 5.81 -5.20
CA TRP A 169 -2.38 5.92 -5.01
C TRP A 169 -2.86 7.37 -4.91
N ASN A 170 -1.98 8.37 -4.81
CA ASN A 170 -2.37 9.76 -5.01
C ASN A 170 -2.76 10.08 -6.46
N ASP A 171 -2.34 9.25 -7.43
CA ASP A 171 -2.62 9.43 -8.85
C ASP A 171 -3.99 8.88 -9.27
N ILE A 172 -4.79 8.38 -8.30
CA ILE A 172 -6.20 8.04 -8.53
C ILE A 172 -6.93 9.29 -9.02
N LYS A 173 -7.60 9.15 -10.16
CA LYS A 173 -8.46 10.18 -10.75
C LYS A 173 -9.90 9.91 -10.35
N ASP A 174 -10.52 10.90 -9.72
CA ASP A 174 -11.90 10.82 -9.25
C ASP A 174 -12.85 10.50 -10.40
N GLY A 175 -13.65 9.44 -10.22
CA GLY A 175 -14.66 8.99 -11.18
C GLY A 175 -14.15 8.00 -12.23
N ASP A 176 -12.84 7.75 -12.32
CA ASP A 176 -12.28 6.71 -13.19
C ASP A 176 -12.49 5.31 -12.58
N ASN A 177 -12.44 4.28 -13.43
CA ASN A 177 -12.64 2.88 -13.03
C ASN A 177 -11.31 2.23 -12.61
N TYR A 178 -11.35 1.43 -11.54
CA TYR A 178 -10.20 0.71 -11.01
C TYR A 178 -10.59 -0.67 -10.50
N ILE A 179 -9.62 -1.58 -10.52
CA ILE A 179 -9.64 -2.81 -9.72
C ILE A 179 -8.96 -2.50 -8.39
N VAL A 180 -9.61 -2.86 -7.29
CA VAL A 180 -9.07 -2.77 -5.94
C VAL A 180 -8.96 -4.17 -5.37
N VAL A 181 -7.77 -4.54 -4.94
CA VAL A 181 -7.52 -5.77 -4.21
C VAL A 181 -7.52 -5.41 -2.74
N THR A 182 -8.41 -6.01 -1.98
CA THR A 182 -8.63 -5.71 -0.55
C THR A 182 -8.27 -6.92 0.30
N LYS A 183 -7.99 -6.66 1.58
CA LYS A 183 -7.71 -7.72 2.58
C LYS A 183 -8.93 -8.60 2.86
N ASP A 184 -10.11 -7.99 2.94
CA ASP A 184 -11.30 -8.65 3.49
C ASP A 184 -12.34 -9.00 2.41
N GLU A 185 -12.55 -8.14 1.41
CA GLU A 185 -13.59 -8.32 0.37
C GLU A 185 -13.06 -9.03 -0.89
N GLY A 186 -11.76 -9.22 -0.97
CA GLY A 186 -11.08 -9.73 -2.16
C GLY A 186 -10.96 -8.68 -3.27
N ILE A 187 -11.26 -9.05 -4.51
CA ILE A 187 -11.05 -8.21 -5.70
C ILE A 187 -12.38 -7.57 -6.12
N VAL A 188 -12.40 -6.23 -6.19
CA VAL A 188 -13.59 -5.46 -6.59
C VAL A 188 -13.26 -4.51 -7.75
N PHE A 189 -14.22 -4.34 -8.67
CA PHE A 189 -14.15 -3.36 -9.75
C PHE A 189 -15.13 -2.21 -9.45
N LYS A 190 -14.63 -0.98 -9.34
CA LYS A 190 -15.42 0.21 -8.92
C LYS A 190 -14.88 1.49 -9.53
N ARG A 191 -15.69 2.54 -9.54
CA ARG A 191 -15.23 3.93 -9.66
C ARG A 191 -14.64 4.38 -8.33
N LEU A 192 -13.49 5.03 -8.36
CA LEU A 192 -12.83 5.52 -7.15
C LEU A 192 -12.92 7.04 -7.04
N TYR A 193 -13.05 7.51 -5.81
CA TYR A 193 -12.85 8.92 -5.45
C TYR A 193 -11.81 9.00 -4.35
N ASN A 194 -10.74 9.75 -4.62
CA ASN A 194 -9.56 9.83 -3.78
C ASN A 194 -9.80 10.79 -2.61
N LYS A 195 -9.88 10.25 -1.39
CA LYS A 195 -9.97 11.02 -0.14
C LYS A 195 -8.75 10.81 0.75
N ILE A 196 -7.65 10.30 0.21
CA ILE A 196 -6.48 9.88 0.98
C ILE A 196 -5.84 11.04 1.75
N LYS A 197 -5.72 12.23 1.13
CA LYS A 197 -5.07 13.39 1.76
C LYS A 197 -5.84 13.98 2.95
N GLY A 198 -7.15 13.76 3.03
CA GLY A 198 -8.01 14.27 4.10
C GLY A 198 -8.39 13.19 5.09
N ASP A 199 -9.02 12.14 4.58
CA ASP A 199 -9.75 11.14 5.37
C ASP A 199 -9.06 9.76 5.37
N HIS A 200 -7.85 9.67 4.78
CA HIS A 200 -7.08 8.43 4.65
C HIS A 200 -7.91 7.27 4.07
N SER A 201 -8.78 7.59 3.12
CA SER A 201 -9.72 6.63 2.56
C SER A 201 -9.97 6.87 1.07
N ILE A 202 -10.64 5.90 0.45
CA ILE A 202 -11.08 5.94 -0.94
C ILE A 202 -12.57 5.61 -0.92
N THR A 203 -13.37 6.39 -1.64
CA THR A 203 -14.79 6.07 -1.85
C THR A 203 -14.94 5.19 -3.09
N LEU A 204 -15.58 4.03 -2.92
CA LEU A 204 -15.85 3.07 -3.97
C LEU A 204 -17.30 3.23 -4.41
N VAL A 205 -17.51 3.48 -5.71
CA VAL A 205 -18.82 3.73 -6.30
C VAL A 205 -19.08 2.75 -7.44
N SER A 206 -20.23 2.10 -7.41
CA SER A 206 -20.70 1.22 -8.47
C SER A 206 -21.36 2.04 -9.60
N THR A 207 -21.24 1.62 -10.86
CA THR A 207 -22.03 2.24 -11.94
C THR A 207 -23.48 1.78 -11.91
N ASN A 208 -23.76 0.63 -11.30
CA ASN A 208 -25.11 0.17 -10.98
C ASN A 208 -25.63 0.87 -9.72
N SER A 209 -26.73 1.62 -9.85
CA SER A 209 -27.35 2.40 -8.77
C SER A 209 -27.97 1.56 -7.66
N ALA A 210 -28.18 0.25 -7.88
CA ALA A 210 -28.63 -0.68 -6.84
C ALA A 210 -27.61 -0.87 -5.71
N TYR A 211 -26.34 -0.53 -5.98
CA TYR A 211 -25.23 -0.69 -5.03
C TYR A 211 -24.83 0.65 -4.46
N ALA A 212 -25.02 0.82 -3.14
CA ALA A 212 -24.64 2.05 -2.45
C ALA A 212 -23.11 2.25 -2.46
N PRO A 213 -22.63 3.50 -2.63
CA PRO A 213 -21.25 3.86 -2.36
C PRO A 213 -20.81 3.49 -0.96
N TYR A 214 -19.56 3.08 -0.80
CA TYR A 214 -18.95 2.84 0.51
C TYR A 214 -17.52 3.37 0.58
N ILE A 215 -17.03 3.55 1.80
CA ILE A 215 -15.70 4.10 2.07
C ILE A 215 -14.80 2.96 2.50
N LEU A 216 -13.64 2.85 1.86
CA LEU A 216 -12.60 1.88 2.20
C LEU A 216 -11.38 2.62 2.73
N HIS A 217 -10.92 2.22 3.92
CA HIS A 217 -9.70 2.80 4.49
C HIS A 217 -8.48 2.27 3.72
N VAL A 218 -7.47 3.11 3.52
CA VAL A 218 -6.29 2.75 2.73
C VAL A 218 -5.55 1.54 3.31
N ASP A 219 -5.61 1.33 4.64
CA ASP A 219 -5.01 0.16 5.31
C ASP A 219 -5.62 -1.19 4.90
N GLN A 220 -6.83 -1.19 4.35
CA GLN A 220 -7.51 -2.39 3.86
C GLN A 220 -7.21 -2.70 2.39
N VAL A 221 -6.54 -1.77 1.70
CA VAL A 221 -6.15 -1.91 0.29
C VAL A 221 -4.79 -2.60 0.21
N LEU A 222 -4.70 -3.63 -0.62
CA LEU A 222 -3.45 -4.32 -0.96
C LEU A 222 -2.88 -3.74 -2.26
N GLU A 223 -3.71 -3.62 -3.29
CA GLU A 223 -3.30 -3.16 -4.61
C GLU A 223 -4.41 -2.33 -5.27
N ILE A 224 -4.01 -1.41 -6.15
CA ILE A 224 -4.92 -0.65 -7.01
C ILE A 224 -4.42 -0.76 -8.44
N TRP A 225 -5.32 -1.09 -9.35
CA TRP A 225 -5.03 -1.20 -10.77
C TRP A 225 -5.98 -0.31 -11.56
N LYS A 226 -5.43 0.53 -12.43
CA LYS A 226 -6.18 1.44 -13.29
C LYS A 226 -6.76 0.68 -14.47
N PHE A 227 -8.06 0.83 -14.70
CA PHE A 227 -8.73 0.23 -15.86
C PHE A 227 -8.09 0.69 -17.18
N GLU A 228 -7.84 -0.26 -18.09
CA GLU A 228 -7.35 0.01 -19.44
C GLU A 228 -8.35 -0.51 -20.50
N THR A 229 -8.83 -1.75 -20.35
CA THR A 229 -9.81 -2.35 -21.26
C THR A 229 -10.57 -3.51 -20.60
N TRP A 230 -11.70 -3.93 -21.18
CA TRP A 230 -12.39 -5.16 -20.80
C TRP A 230 -12.77 -5.98 -22.03
N ASN A 231 -12.86 -7.29 -21.85
CA ASN A 231 -13.24 -8.24 -22.89
C ASN A 231 -14.28 -9.22 -22.34
N GLY A 232 -15.36 -9.43 -23.08
CA GLY A 232 -16.23 -10.59 -22.91
C GLY A 232 -15.66 -11.74 -23.74
N PHE A 233 -15.11 -12.76 -23.10
CA PHE A 233 -14.77 -14.01 -23.77
C PHE A 233 -15.87 -15.02 -23.43
N GLU A 234 -16.58 -15.52 -24.44
CA GLU A 234 -17.30 -16.78 -24.31
C GLU A 234 -16.26 -17.89 -24.48
N VAL A 235 -15.89 -18.55 -23.38
CA VAL A 235 -14.99 -19.71 -23.39
C VAL A 235 -15.81 -20.97 -23.19
#